data_AF-A0A2I0H1S0-F1
#
_entry.id   AF-A0A2I0H1S0-F1
#
_cell.length_a   1.000
_cell.length_b   1.000
_cell.length_c   1.000
_cell.angle_alpha   90.00
_cell.angle_beta   90.00
_cell.angle_gamma   90.00
#
_symmetry.space_group_name_H-M   'P 1'
#
loop_
_entity.id
_entity.type
_entity.pdbx_description
1 polymer ?
#
loop_
_entity_poly.entity_id
_entity_poly.type
_entity_poly.pdbx_seq_one_letter_code
_entity_poly.pdbx_strand_id
1 'polypeptide(L)'
;MIYVITIAYLRNYNYGRCGKDIGMDLLKNPDLVANDPVVSFKTAIWFWMTPQSPKPSCHNVITGKWKPSEADKSAGRNPGYGTITNIINGGLECGKGQNRHVEDRIGFYKRYCNILKVGYGSNLDCYNQKPFGSRAALLVDSM
;
A
#
# COMPACT_ATOMS: atom_id res chain seq x y z
N MET A 1 -10.60 9.48 -12.85
CA MET A 1 -9.12 9.50 -12.88
C MET A 1 -8.62 8.42 -11.96
N ILE A 2 -8.05 7.36 -12.51
CA ILE A 2 -7.38 6.32 -11.74
C ILE A 2 -6.21 7.03 -11.06
N TYR A 3 -6.27 7.20 -9.75
CA TYR A 3 -5.10 7.59 -8.96
C TYR A 3 -4.11 6.42 -9.07
N VAL A 4 -3.33 6.42 -10.16
CA VAL A 4 -2.07 5.69 -10.24
C VAL A 4 -1.31 6.16 -9.01
N ILE A 5 -1.17 5.24 -8.04
CA ILE A 5 -0.68 5.43 -6.67
C ILE A 5 0.08 6.74 -6.56
N THR A 6 -0.56 7.76 -5.98
CA THR A 6 0.03 9.10 -5.98
C THR A 6 1.32 9.05 -5.17
N ILE A 7 2.46 8.94 -5.85
CA ILE A 7 3.78 9.13 -5.23
C ILE A 7 3.89 10.55 -4.64
N ALA A 8 2.95 11.44 -4.96
CA ALA A 8 2.82 12.77 -4.38
C ALA A 8 2.58 12.81 -2.86
N TYR A 9 2.05 11.75 -2.22
CA TYR A 9 1.83 11.80 -0.75
C TYR A 9 3.06 11.46 0.09
N LEU A 10 4.17 11.07 -0.53
CA LEU A 10 5.43 10.77 0.15
C LEU A 10 6.57 11.39 -0.65
N ARG A 11 6.91 12.63 -0.25
CA ARG A 11 8.07 13.49 -0.59
C ARG A 11 9.24 12.80 -1.31
N ASN A 12 10.00 13.57 -2.11
CA ASN A 12 11.35 13.35 -2.71
C ASN A 12 12.04 11.98 -2.53
N TYR A 13 12.08 11.43 -1.32
CA TYR A 13 12.52 10.06 -1.02
C TYR A 13 11.97 8.98 -1.97
N ASN A 14 10.65 8.93 -2.21
CA ASN A 14 10.08 7.90 -3.09
C ASN A 14 10.39 8.15 -4.56
N TYR A 15 10.39 9.40 -5.01
CA TYR A 15 10.83 9.77 -6.36
C TYR A 15 12.29 9.36 -6.59
N GLY A 16 13.17 9.60 -5.62
CA GLY A 16 14.58 9.20 -5.69
C GLY A 16 14.79 7.69 -5.72
N ARG A 17 14.14 6.93 -4.81
CA ARG A 17 14.23 5.46 -4.79
C ARG A 17 13.62 4.83 -6.04
N CYS A 18 12.40 5.20 -6.39
CA CYS A 18 11.72 4.69 -7.58
C CYS A 18 12.53 5.03 -8.83
N GLY A 19 12.96 6.28 -8.95
CA GLY A 19 13.77 6.75 -10.06
C GLY A 19 15.06 5.94 -10.24
N LYS A 20 15.79 5.70 -9.15
CA LYS A 20 16.98 4.83 -9.17
C LYS A 20 16.66 3.42 -9.68
N ASP A 21 15.57 2.82 -9.19
CA ASP A 21 15.21 1.43 -9.52
C ASP A 21 14.68 1.27 -10.94
N ILE A 22 14.05 2.31 -11.51
CA ILE A 22 13.52 2.28 -12.90
C ILE A 22 14.45 2.96 -13.93
N GLY A 23 15.63 3.44 -13.49
CA GLY A 23 16.63 4.08 -14.36
C GLY A 23 16.25 5.47 -14.86
N MET A 24 15.51 6.26 -14.07
CA MET A 24 15.01 7.60 -14.42
C MET A 24 15.24 8.59 -13.28
N ASP A 25 15.72 9.81 -13.57
CA ASP A 25 15.84 10.85 -12.53
C ASP A 25 14.49 11.53 -12.28
N LEU A 26 13.62 10.82 -11.56
CA LEU A 26 12.31 11.33 -11.16
C LEU A 26 12.39 12.41 -10.07
N LEU A 27 13.53 12.55 -9.39
CA LEU A 27 13.70 13.61 -8.39
C LEU A 27 13.82 14.98 -9.05
N LYS A 28 14.53 15.05 -10.19
CA LYS A 28 14.63 16.27 -10.99
C LYS A 28 13.49 16.44 -12.00
N ASN A 29 12.88 15.33 -12.44
CA ASN A 29 11.82 15.33 -13.45
C ASN A 29 10.53 14.66 -12.94
N PRO A 30 9.92 15.15 -11.85
CA PRO A 30 8.75 14.49 -11.24
C PRO A 30 7.53 14.48 -12.17
N ASP A 31 7.43 15.46 -13.07
CA ASP A 31 6.31 15.59 -14.02
C ASP A 31 6.23 14.42 -15.02
N LEU A 32 7.30 13.64 -15.19
CA LEU A 32 7.27 12.41 -15.98
C LEU A 32 6.23 11.42 -15.45
N VAL A 33 5.99 11.38 -14.14
CA VAL A 33 4.98 10.49 -13.54
C VAL A 33 3.55 10.88 -13.96
N ALA A 34 3.32 12.16 -14.24
CA ALA A 34 2.03 12.68 -14.68
C ALA A 34 1.86 12.70 -16.21
N ASN A 35 2.94 12.89 -16.96
CA ASN A 35 2.90 13.15 -18.39
C ASN A 35 3.31 11.96 -19.27
N ASP A 36 4.04 10.98 -18.74
CA ASP A 36 4.39 9.75 -19.46
C ASP A 36 3.59 8.57 -18.89
N PRO A 37 2.67 7.95 -19.66
CA PRO A 37 1.83 6.86 -19.16
C PRO A 37 2.64 5.62 -18.77
N VAL A 38 3.74 5.31 -19.47
CA VAL A 38 4.60 4.17 -19.16
C VAL A 38 5.33 4.41 -17.84
N VAL A 39 5.87 5.62 -17.64
CA VAL A 39 6.49 6.00 -16.36
C VAL A 39 5.46 5.95 -15.24
N SER A 40 4.27 6.51 -15.47
CA SER A 40 3.17 6.49 -14.51
C SER A 40 2.89 5.07 -14.00
N PHE A 41 2.66 4.11 -14.90
CA PHE A 41 2.42 2.71 -14.51
C PHE A 41 3.64 2.04 -13.88
N LYS A 42 4.86 2.28 -14.38
CA LYS A 42 6.10 1.75 -13.77
C LYS A 42 6.21 2.16 -12.32
N THR A 43 5.88 3.41 -12.00
CA THR A 43 5.99 3.92 -10.64
C THR A 43 4.97 3.29 -9.68
N ALA A 44 3.73 3.06 -10.13
CA ALA A 44 2.73 2.34 -9.33
C ALA A 44 3.08 0.86 -9.13
N ILE A 45 3.55 0.19 -10.18
CA ILE A 45 4.01 -1.21 -10.07
C ILE A 45 5.22 -1.29 -9.14
N TRP A 46 6.17 -0.36 -9.26
CA TRP A 46 7.31 -0.29 -8.34
C TRP A 46 6.85 -0.19 -6.89
N PHE A 47 5.93 0.72 -6.57
CA PHE A 47 5.40 0.82 -5.20
C PHE A 47 4.73 -0.48 -4.75
N TRP A 48 3.95 -1.12 -5.64
CA TRP A 48 3.26 -2.36 -5.34
C TRP A 48 4.21 -3.54 -5.04
N MET A 49 5.35 -3.56 -5.71
CA MET A 49 6.35 -4.64 -5.63
C MET A 49 7.40 -4.41 -4.54
N THR A 50 7.69 -3.17 -4.18
CA THR A 50 8.83 -2.81 -3.32
C THR A 50 8.45 -2.77 -1.84
N PRO A 51 9.00 -3.65 -0.99
CA PRO A 51 8.80 -3.57 0.46
C PRO A 51 9.48 -2.32 1.04
N GLN A 52 8.85 -1.73 2.06
CA GLN A 52 9.39 -0.56 2.77
C GLN A 52 9.27 -0.79 4.27
N SER A 53 10.31 -1.40 4.87
CA SER A 53 10.31 -1.83 6.28
C SER A 53 9.75 -0.73 7.21
N PRO A 54 8.80 -1.07 8.11
CA PRO A 54 8.33 -2.42 8.45
C PRO A 54 7.26 -3.00 7.50
N LYS A 55 6.86 -2.27 6.46
CA LYS A 55 5.80 -2.71 5.54
C LYS A 55 6.31 -3.79 4.58
N PRO A 56 5.60 -4.92 4.40
CA PRO A 56 5.83 -5.82 3.27
C PRO A 56 5.39 -5.13 1.96
N SER A 57 5.71 -5.74 0.82
CA SER A 57 5.13 -5.29 -0.45
C SER A 57 3.66 -5.71 -0.55
N CYS A 58 2.84 -4.89 -1.21
CA CYS A 58 1.45 -5.24 -1.52
C CYS A 58 1.36 -6.57 -2.27
N HIS A 59 2.30 -6.79 -3.20
CA HIS A 59 2.43 -8.04 -3.95
C HIS A 59 2.59 -9.26 -3.04
N ASN A 60 3.47 -9.22 -2.03
CA ASN A 60 3.67 -10.36 -1.14
C ASN A 60 2.43 -10.62 -0.27
N VAL A 61 1.67 -9.58 0.10
CA VAL A 61 0.40 -9.75 0.83
C VAL A 61 -0.63 -10.47 -0.02
N ILE A 62 -0.90 -9.99 -1.25
CA ILE A 62 -1.99 -10.54 -2.07
C ILE A 62 -1.67 -11.93 -2.64
N THR A 63 -0.39 -12.27 -2.80
CA THR A 63 0.06 -13.59 -3.28
C THR A 63 0.28 -14.60 -2.16
N GLY A 64 0.00 -14.25 -0.90
CA GLY A 64 0.16 -15.13 0.25
C GLY A 64 1.61 -15.42 0.66
N LYS A 65 2.58 -14.66 0.15
CA LYS A 65 4.01 -14.82 0.46
C LYS A 65 4.40 -14.13 1.77
N TRP A 66 3.69 -13.06 2.15
CA TRP A 66 3.93 -12.39 3.43
C TRP A 66 3.31 -13.18 4.58
N LYS A 67 4.12 -13.47 5.60
CA LYS A 67 3.68 -14.07 6.86
C LYS A 67 3.71 -12.98 7.94
N PRO A 68 2.58 -12.64 8.58
CA PRO A 68 2.54 -11.64 9.63
C PRO A 68 3.44 -12.03 10.81
N SER A 69 4.21 -11.08 11.32
CA SER A 69 4.93 -11.21 12.59
C SER A 69 3.96 -11.25 13.79
N GLU A 70 4.46 -11.55 14.99
CA GLU A 70 3.65 -11.43 16.20
C GLU A 70 3.21 -9.99 16.47
N ALA A 71 4.04 -9.00 16.12
CA ALA A 71 3.68 -7.58 16.19
C ALA A 71 2.54 -7.23 15.21
N ASP A 72 2.54 -7.83 14.01
CA ASP A 72 1.46 -7.67 13.03
C ASP A 72 0.14 -8.27 13.52
N LYS A 73 0.18 -9.51 14.03
CA LYS A 73 -1.00 -10.19 14.59
C LYS A 73 -1.57 -9.39 15.76
N SER A 74 -0.72 -8.93 16.68
CA SER A 74 -1.12 -8.09 17.83
C SER A 74 -1.68 -6.72 17.41
N ALA A 75 -1.32 -6.25 16.23
CA ALA A 75 -1.85 -5.04 15.61
C ALA A 75 -3.10 -5.28 14.75
N GLY A 76 -3.61 -6.51 14.68
CA GLY A 76 -4.75 -6.90 13.85
C GLY A 76 -4.44 -6.97 12.35
N ARG A 77 -3.16 -6.91 11.94
CA ARG A 77 -2.74 -6.92 10.53
C ARG A 77 -2.66 -8.36 10.02
N ASN A 78 -3.75 -8.83 9.43
CA ASN A 78 -3.86 -10.16 8.82
C ASN A 78 -3.74 -10.10 7.28
N PRO A 79 -3.34 -11.18 6.59
CA PRO A 79 -3.29 -11.19 5.12
C PRO A 79 -4.65 -10.86 4.51
N GLY A 80 -4.67 -9.90 3.58
CA GLY A 80 -5.90 -9.45 2.92
C GLY A 80 -5.82 -8.02 2.40
N TYR A 81 -6.86 -7.59 1.69
CA TYR A 81 -6.93 -6.29 1.03
C TYR A 81 -6.87 -5.10 2.01
N GLY A 82 -7.34 -5.30 3.24
CA GLY A 82 -7.22 -4.32 4.31
C GLY A 82 -5.77 -3.98 4.65
N THR A 83 -4.91 -4.99 4.74
CA THR A 83 -3.48 -4.77 5.01
C THR A 83 -2.79 -4.06 3.84
N ILE A 84 -3.23 -4.29 2.60
CA ILE A 84 -2.77 -3.52 1.43
C ILE A 84 -3.16 -2.04 1.57
N THR A 85 -4.38 -1.75 2.00
CA THR A 85 -4.82 -0.38 2.31
C THR A 85 -3.96 0.25 3.41
N ASN A 86 -3.61 -0.51 4.44
CA ASN A 86 -2.71 -0.08 5.52
C ASN A 86 -1.29 0.24 5.02
N ILE A 87 -0.75 -0.56 4.10
CA ILE A 87 0.55 -0.29 3.46
C ILE A 87 0.51 1.04 2.69
N ILE A 88 -0.54 1.26 1.89
CA ILE A 88 -0.70 2.43 1.02
C ILE A 88 -0.88 3.71 1.84
N ASN A 89 -1.83 3.74 2.79
CA ASN A 89 -2.19 4.98 3.50
C ASN A 89 -2.71 4.77 4.92
N GLY A 90 -2.21 3.75 5.62
CA GLY A 90 -2.75 3.34 6.92
C GLY A 90 -2.73 4.42 7.99
N GLY A 91 -1.74 5.32 8.01
CA GLY A 91 -1.68 6.43 8.98
C GLY A 91 -2.89 7.38 8.90
N LEU A 92 -3.51 7.49 7.73
CA LEU A 92 -4.72 8.30 7.53
C LEU A 92 -5.98 7.46 7.63
N GLU A 93 -5.98 6.24 7.11
CA GLU A 93 -7.21 5.47 6.83
C GLU A 93 -7.51 4.31 7.79
N CYS A 94 -6.50 3.76 8.48
CA CYS A 94 -6.64 2.52 9.26
C CYS A 94 -6.61 2.76 10.78
N GLY A 95 -7.24 1.87 11.53
CA GLY A 95 -7.26 1.91 13.01
C GLY A 95 -8.15 3.03 13.59
N LYS A 96 -9.11 3.52 12.81
CA LYS A 96 -10.00 4.65 13.15
C LYS A 96 -11.49 4.30 12.97
N GLY A 97 -11.81 3.02 12.89
CA GLY A 97 -13.16 2.55 12.60
C GLY A 97 -13.55 2.71 11.11
N GLN A 98 -14.82 2.43 10.84
CA GLN A 98 -15.39 2.48 9.50
C GLN A 98 -15.32 3.89 8.89
N ASN A 99 -14.85 3.99 7.65
CA ASN A 99 -14.74 5.26 6.96
C ASN A 99 -14.85 5.10 5.44
N ARG A 100 -15.32 6.17 4.79
CA ARG A 100 -15.59 6.21 3.35
C ARG A 100 -14.37 5.94 2.46
N HIS A 101 -13.15 6.24 2.92
CA HIS A 101 -11.94 6.08 2.12
C HIS A 101 -11.59 4.60 1.94
N VAL A 102 -11.64 3.84 3.03
CA VAL A 102 -11.45 2.38 2.98
C VAL A 102 -12.61 1.71 2.25
N GLU A 103 -13.85 2.17 2.43
CA GLU A 103 -15.02 1.64 1.70
C GLU A 103 -14.90 1.82 0.19
N ASP A 104 -14.46 2.99 -0.28
CA ASP A 104 -14.26 3.27 -1.71
C ASP A 104 -13.24 2.30 -2.33
N ARG A 105 -12.10 2.07 -1.65
CA ARG A 105 -11.10 1.07 -2.06
C ARG A 105 -11.70 -0.33 -2.16
N ILE A 106 -12.46 -0.74 -1.13
CA ILE A 106 -13.13 -2.05 -1.12
C ILE A 106 -14.16 -2.14 -2.26
N GLY A 107 -14.87 -1.06 -2.56
CA GLY A 107 -15.84 -0.97 -3.65
C GLY A 107 -15.21 -1.27 -5.01
N PHE A 108 -14.10 -0.62 -5.35
CA PHE A 108 -13.35 -0.91 -6.57
C PHE A 108 -12.80 -2.35 -6.60
N TYR A 109 -12.25 -2.82 -5.48
CA TYR A 109 -11.73 -4.18 -5.38
C TYR A 109 -12.82 -5.23 -5.65
N LYS A 110 -13.98 -5.11 -4.99
CA LYS A 110 -15.13 -6.00 -5.21
C LYS A 110 -15.62 -5.95 -6.65
N ARG A 111 -15.72 -4.75 -7.24
CA ARG A 111 -16.12 -4.57 -8.64
C ARG A 111 -15.17 -5.34 -9.58
N TYR A 112 -13.86 -5.19 -9.41
CA TYR A 112 -12.89 -5.86 -10.28
C TYR A 112 -12.83 -7.38 -10.06
N CYS A 113 -12.93 -7.86 -8.81
CA CYS A 113 -13.08 -9.28 -8.52
C CYS A 113 -14.31 -9.89 -9.22
N ASN A 114 -15.45 -9.17 -9.24
CA ASN A 114 -16.67 -9.62 -9.90
C ASN A 114 -16.56 -9.68 -11.43
N ILE A 115 -15.81 -8.75 -12.03
CA ILE A 115 -15.51 -8.77 -13.46
C ILE A 115 -14.59 -9.97 -13.78
N LEU A 116 -13.56 -10.18 -12.97
CA LEU A 116 -12.57 -11.24 -13.14
C LEU A 116 -13.03 -12.64 -12.65
N LYS A 117 -14.22 -12.74 -12.05
CA LYS A 117 -14.80 -13.98 -11.52
C LYS A 117 -13.91 -14.68 -10.48
N VAL A 118 -13.32 -13.89 -9.59
CA VAL A 118 -12.53 -14.40 -8.45
C VAL A 118 -13.16 -13.99 -7.12
N GLY A 119 -12.94 -14.80 -6.08
CA GLY A 119 -13.37 -14.46 -4.73
C GLY A 119 -12.64 -13.23 -4.18
N TYR A 120 -13.28 -12.50 -3.26
CA TYR A 120 -12.68 -11.31 -2.63
C TYR A 120 -11.59 -11.68 -1.62
N GLY A 121 -11.66 -12.88 -1.04
CA GLY A 121 -10.91 -13.23 0.16
C GLY A 121 -11.52 -12.61 1.43
N SER A 122 -10.80 -12.74 2.54
CA SER A 122 -11.15 -12.18 3.85
C SER A 122 -10.30 -10.94 4.18
N ASN A 123 -10.55 -10.31 5.34
CA ASN A 123 -9.78 -9.16 5.83
C ASN A 123 -9.73 -7.99 4.83
N LEU A 124 -10.90 -7.59 4.32
CA LEU A 124 -11.01 -6.56 3.26
C LEU A 124 -10.77 -5.14 3.77
N ASP A 125 -11.06 -4.88 5.04
CA ASP A 125 -10.89 -3.59 5.68
C ASP A 125 -9.67 -3.55 6.62
N CYS A 126 -9.31 -2.32 6.99
CA CYS A 126 -8.31 -2.05 8.01
C CYS A 126 -8.85 -1.21 9.18
N TYR A 127 -10.16 -1.25 9.42
CA TYR A 127 -10.83 -0.36 10.38
C TYR A 127 -10.23 -0.46 11.79
N ASN A 128 -9.86 -1.69 12.17
CA ASN A 128 -9.31 -2.02 13.49
C ASN A 128 -7.82 -2.37 13.46
N GLN A 129 -7.14 -2.21 12.31
CA GLN A 129 -5.71 -2.49 12.21
C GLN A 129 -4.89 -1.30 12.69
N LYS A 130 -3.88 -1.52 13.55
CA LYS A 130 -2.93 -0.44 13.86
C LYS A 130 -2.10 -0.12 12.62
N PRO A 131 -1.93 1.18 12.26
CA PRO A 131 -1.10 1.57 11.13
C PRO A 131 0.35 1.10 11.27
N PHE A 132 0.95 0.65 10.16
CA PHE A 132 2.39 0.42 10.10
C PHE A 132 3.15 1.72 10.43
N GLY A 133 4.18 1.65 11.29
CA GLY A 133 4.99 2.80 11.67
C GLY A 133 4.31 3.82 12.61
N SER A 134 3.17 3.48 13.23
CA SER A 134 2.65 4.25 14.37
C SER A 134 3.67 4.22 15.52
N ARG A 135 3.79 5.29 16.31
CA ARG A 135 4.75 5.40 17.44
C ARG A 135 4.71 4.19 18.39
N ALA A 136 3.57 3.52 18.52
CA ALA A 136 3.42 2.30 19.31
C ALA A 136 4.03 1.04 18.65
N ALA A 137 4.12 0.96 17.32
CA ALA A 137 4.73 -0.16 16.60
C ALA A 137 6.27 -0.05 16.60
N LEU A 138 6.82 1.17 16.51
CA LEU A 138 8.27 1.41 16.50
C LEU A 138 8.98 1.00 17.80
N LEU A 139 8.25 0.92 18.93
CA LEU A 139 8.81 0.47 20.21
C LEU A 139 8.80 -1.04 20.38
N VAL A 140 7.98 -1.77 19.61
CA VAL A 140 7.88 -3.23 19.68
C VAL A 140 8.76 -3.89 18.63
N ASP A 141 9.01 -3.21 17.50
CA ASP A 141 9.89 -3.71 16.43
C ASP A 141 11.40 -3.51 16.72
N SER A 142 11.75 -2.93 17.88
CA SER A 142 13.13 -2.71 18.34
C SER A 142 13.54 -3.59 19.54
N MET A 143 12.74 -4.59 19.90
CA MET A 143 13.02 -5.56 20.97
C MET A 143 13.05 -6.99 20.42
#